data_AF-A0A8J7BJT0-F1
#
_entry.id   AF-A0A8J7BJT0-F1
#
_cell.length_a   1.000
_cell.length_b   1.000
_cell.length_c   1.000
_cell.angle_alpha   90.00
_cell.angle_beta   90.00
_cell.angle_gamma   90.00
#
_symmetry.space_group_name_H-M   'P 1'
#
loop_
_entity.id
_entity.type
_entity.pdbx_description
1 polymer ?
#
loop_
_entity_poly.entity_id
_entity_poly.type
_entity_poly.pdbx_seq_one_letter_code
_entity_poly.pdbx_strand_id
1 'polypeptide(L)'
;MEQKIQKWNRWVQILREQITRLVQSNYIYAETRKIVVENSAINNSNLFYDWLTRNYVDATLMGIRRQLDDHSDCISLIKLLRDLQINSTLLTREKHLALYSKDMHALGHNAFDILAGKDLNVFPEKTLEIDLQQLEKIKALHKEFIDRRIAHYEKVSEVQSLGTFQNLDDAISILENIFQKYFLLLTASSTKLLPIPQYDWTSIFKQSWLPNITKEMEQDE
;
A
#
# COMPACT_ATOMS: atom_id res chain seq x y z
N MET A 1 20.99 -19.89 -6.43
CA MET A 1 21.22 -18.66 -5.66
C MET A 1 20.87 -17.42 -6.49
N GLU A 2 21.51 -17.23 -7.65
CA GLU A 2 21.20 -16.19 -8.64
C GLU A 2 19.70 -16.05 -8.96
N GLN A 3 19.04 -17.20 -9.18
CA GLN A 3 17.61 -17.27 -9.53
C GLN A 3 16.68 -16.70 -8.43
N LYS A 4 17.04 -16.81 -7.14
CA LYS A 4 16.23 -16.26 -6.04
C LYS A 4 16.30 -14.74 -6.00
N ILE A 5 17.50 -14.19 -6.13
CA ILE A 5 17.72 -12.73 -6.15
C ILE A 5 17.02 -12.11 -7.38
N GLN A 6 17.15 -12.73 -8.56
CA GLN A 6 16.44 -12.29 -9.77
C GLN A 6 14.92 -12.33 -9.60
N LYS A 7 14.40 -13.41 -9.00
CA LYS A 7 12.97 -13.52 -8.67
C LYS A 7 12.51 -12.39 -7.75
N TRP A 8 13.23 -12.13 -6.66
CA TRP A 8 12.88 -11.07 -5.71
C TRP A 8 12.94 -9.68 -6.36
N ASN A 9 13.96 -9.41 -7.17
CA ASN A 9 14.07 -8.16 -7.93
C ASN A 9 12.86 -7.95 -8.86
N ARG A 10 12.40 -8.99 -9.55
CA ARG A 10 11.15 -8.91 -10.34
C ARG A 10 9.93 -8.66 -9.47
N TRP A 11 9.81 -9.38 -8.35
CA TRP A 11 8.67 -9.26 -7.44
C TRP A 11 8.56 -7.86 -6.84
N VAL A 12 9.67 -7.27 -6.38
CA VAL A 12 9.63 -5.93 -5.77
C VAL A 12 9.22 -4.84 -6.75
N GLN A 13 9.52 -4.96 -8.06
CA GLN A 13 9.02 -3.99 -9.05
C GLN A 13 7.51 -4.09 -9.24
N ILE A 14 6.97 -5.31 -9.31
CA ILE A 14 5.52 -5.54 -9.41
C ILE A 14 4.80 -5.03 -8.16
N LEU A 15 5.36 -5.32 -6.97
CA LEU A 15 4.81 -4.87 -5.70
C LEU A 15 4.88 -3.35 -5.56
N ARG A 16 5.94 -2.71 -6.07
CA ARG A 16 6.07 -1.24 -6.08
C ARG A 16 4.85 -0.58 -6.72
N GLU A 17 4.50 -1.01 -7.93
CA GLU A 17 3.36 -0.44 -8.65
C GLU A 17 2.04 -0.62 -7.89
N GLN A 18 1.82 -1.80 -7.31
CA GLN A 18 0.59 -2.10 -6.60
C GLN A 18 0.45 -1.30 -5.30
N ILE A 19 1.52 -1.20 -4.52
CA ILE A 19 1.51 -0.48 -3.24
C ILE A 19 1.49 1.04 -3.49
N THR A 20 2.20 1.54 -4.52
CA THR A 20 2.08 2.94 -4.95
C THR A 20 0.63 3.32 -5.25
N ARG A 21 -0.15 2.47 -5.93
CA ARG A 21 -1.57 2.75 -6.19
C ARG A 21 -2.40 2.82 -4.91
N LEU A 22 -2.12 1.98 -3.91
CA LEU A 22 -2.78 2.04 -2.61
C LEU A 22 -2.49 3.36 -1.89
N VAL A 23 -1.20 3.73 -1.80
CA VAL A 23 -0.76 4.97 -1.16
C VAL A 23 -1.34 6.20 -1.86
N GLN A 24 -1.34 6.22 -3.20
CA GLN A 24 -1.95 7.30 -3.99
C GLN A 24 -3.46 7.41 -3.77
N SER A 25 -4.17 6.28 -3.79
CA SER A 25 -5.61 6.25 -3.57
C SER A 25 -5.96 6.79 -2.18
N ASN A 26 -5.19 6.41 -1.17
CA ASN A 26 -5.38 6.91 0.19
C ASN A 26 -5.16 8.43 0.27
N TYR A 27 -4.06 8.92 -0.31
CA TYR A 27 -3.77 10.35 -0.36
C TYR A 27 -4.91 11.14 -1.03
N ILE A 28 -5.34 10.73 -2.23
CA ILE A 28 -6.41 11.42 -2.97
C ILE A 28 -7.71 11.42 -2.18
N TYR A 29 -8.09 10.28 -1.59
CA TYR A 29 -9.31 10.19 -0.82
C TYR A 29 -9.25 11.03 0.47
N ALA A 30 -8.14 10.97 1.21
CA ALA A 30 -7.95 11.77 2.42
C ALA A 30 -8.04 13.27 2.13
N GLU A 31 -7.41 13.75 1.07
CA GLU A 31 -7.50 15.16 0.64
C GLU A 31 -8.92 15.52 0.17
N THR A 32 -9.57 14.65 -0.61
CA THR A 32 -10.96 14.85 -1.04
C THR A 32 -11.91 14.96 0.16
N ARG A 33 -11.73 14.08 1.16
CA ARG A 33 -12.50 14.12 2.41
C ARG A 33 -12.29 15.41 3.18
N LYS A 34 -11.06 15.93 3.26
CA LYS A 34 -10.79 17.24 3.88
C LYS A 34 -11.57 18.35 3.20
N ILE A 35 -11.50 18.42 1.86
CA ILE A 35 -12.22 19.41 1.05
C ILE A 35 -13.73 19.37 1.33
N VAL A 36 -14.33 18.17 1.37
CA VAL A 36 -15.77 18.00 1.63
C VAL A 36 -16.11 18.41 3.07
N VAL A 37 -15.36 17.94 4.07
CA VAL A 37 -15.64 18.22 5.49
C VAL A 37 -15.51 19.71 5.82
N GLU A 38 -14.52 20.40 5.26
CA GLU A 38 -14.25 21.81 5.52
C GLU A 38 -15.22 22.76 4.80
N ASN A 39 -15.92 22.28 3.77
CA ASN A 39 -16.84 23.09 2.98
C ASN A 39 -18.30 22.80 3.36
N SER A 40 -18.87 23.63 4.24
CA SER A 40 -20.26 23.50 4.71
C SER A 40 -21.33 23.53 3.61
N ALA A 41 -21.03 24.09 2.42
CA ALA A 41 -21.96 24.10 1.30
C ALA A 41 -22.14 22.72 0.64
N ILE A 42 -21.16 21.84 0.77
CA ILE A 42 -21.16 20.48 0.20
C ILE A 42 -21.05 19.38 1.27
N ASN A 43 -20.79 19.74 2.53
CA ASN A 43 -20.78 18.85 3.68
C ASN A 43 -22.21 18.51 4.14
N ASN A 44 -22.98 17.91 3.25
CA ASN A 44 -24.31 17.37 3.52
C ASN A 44 -24.37 15.91 3.08
N SER A 45 -25.43 15.20 3.50
CA SER A 45 -25.65 13.83 3.02
C SER A 45 -25.84 13.86 1.50
N ASN A 46 -24.95 13.17 0.78
CA ASN A 46 -24.92 13.17 -0.67
C ASN A 46 -24.59 11.77 -1.20
N LEU A 47 -25.47 11.24 -2.04
CA LEU A 47 -25.31 9.93 -2.69
C LEU A 47 -24.00 9.78 -3.45
N PHE A 48 -23.52 10.85 -4.09
CA PHE A 48 -22.24 10.83 -4.81
C PHE A 48 -21.08 10.60 -3.84
N TYR A 49 -21.06 11.30 -2.70
CA TYR A 49 -19.98 11.16 -1.73
C TYR A 49 -20.02 9.79 -1.02
N ASP A 50 -21.21 9.26 -0.76
CA ASP A 50 -21.38 7.89 -0.27
C ASP A 50 -20.88 6.85 -1.27
N TRP A 51 -21.21 7.02 -2.56
CA TRP A 51 -20.70 6.16 -3.63
C TRP A 51 -19.17 6.25 -3.73
N LEU A 52 -18.60 7.46 -3.71
CA LEU A 52 -17.15 7.67 -3.76
C LEU A 52 -16.45 6.98 -2.58
N THR A 53 -16.99 7.16 -1.38
CA THR A 53 -16.51 6.53 -0.14
C THR A 53 -16.53 5.00 -0.24
N ARG A 54 -17.65 4.42 -0.69
CA ARG A 54 -17.76 2.96 -0.86
C ARG A 54 -16.75 2.41 -1.87
N ASN A 55 -16.62 3.05 -3.03
CA ASN A 55 -15.66 2.62 -4.05
C ASN A 55 -14.21 2.71 -3.56
N TYR A 56 -13.87 3.78 -2.85
CA TYR A 56 -12.56 3.92 -2.23
C TYR A 56 -12.28 2.77 -1.25
N VAL A 57 -13.21 2.52 -0.33
CA VAL A 57 -13.09 1.48 0.69
C VAL A 57 -12.93 0.10 0.04
N ASP A 58 -13.80 -0.25 -0.89
CA ASP A 58 -13.82 -1.57 -1.54
C ASP A 58 -12.53 -1.80 -2.33
N ALA A 59 -12.11 -0.83 -3.14
CA ALA A 59 -10.88 -0.92 -3.94
C ALA A 59 -9.64 -1.03 -3.05
N THR A 60 -9.58 -0.25 -1.96
CA THR A 60 -8.47 -0.24 -1.00
C THR A 60 -8.36 -1.58 -0.29
N LEU A 61 -9.48 -2.10 0.22
CA LEU A 61 -9.52 -3.40 0.88
C LEU A 61 -9.10 -4.54 -0.04
N MET A 62 -9.55 -4.51 -1.30
CA MET A 62 -9.13 -5.49 -2.30
C MET A 62 -7.64 -5.36 -2.64
N GLY A 63 -7.07 -4.15 -2.60
CA GLY A 63 -5.63 -3.94 -2.73
C GLY A 63 -4.85 -4.50 -1.54
N ILE A 64 -5.31 -4.26 -0.31
CA ILE A 64 -4.73 -4.82 0.92
C ILE A 64 -4.77 -6.35 0.88
N ARG A 65 -5.94 -6.96 0.59
CA ARG A 65 -6.10 -8.41 0.48
C ARG A 65 -5.08 -9.03 -0.48
N ARG A 66 -4.86 -8.41 -1.64
CA ARG A 66 -3.86 -8.87 -2.63
C ARG A 66 -2.44 -8.91 -2.07
N GLN A 67 -2.06 -7.99 -1.18
CA GLN A 67 -0.73 -8.00 -0.55
C GLN A 67 -0.57 -9.06 0.54
N LEU A 68 -1.69 -9.58 1.06
CA LEU A 68 -1.76 -10.55 2.16
C LEU A 68 -2.17 -11.95 1.68
N ASP A 69 -2.38 -12.11 0.38
CA ASP A 69 -2.72 -13.36 -0.28
C ASP A 69 -1.48 -14.26 -0.36
N ASP A 70 -1.61 -15.50 0.10
CA ASP A 70 -0.54 -16.49 0.12
C ASP A 70 -0.75 -17.65 -0.88
N HIS A 71 -1.72 -17.53 -1.79
CA HIS A 71 -1.94 -18.50 -2.86
C HIS A 71 -0.69 -18.67 -3.76
N SER A 72 -0.46 -19.87 -4.30
CA SER A 72 0.76 -20.21 -5.06
C SER A 72 1.00 -19.29 -6.26
N ASP A 73 -0.08 -18.83 -6.89
CA ASP A 73 -0.04 -18.16 -8.20
C ASP A 73 -0.02 -16.63 -8.13
N CYS A 74 -0.08 -16.04 -6.93
CA CYS A 74 -0.02 -14.59 -6.76
C CYS A 74 1.39 -14.08 -6.43
N ILE A 75 1.65 -12.81 -6.69
CA ILE A 75 2.82 -12.08 -6.16
C ILE A 75 2.27 -11.10 -5.13
N SER A 76 2.71 -11.26 -3.88
CA SER A 76 2.23 -10.49 -2.73
C SER A 76 3.38 -10.18 -1.78
N LEU A 77 3.20 -9.15 -0.96
CA LEU A 77 4.21 -8.74 0.03
C LEU A 77 4.45 -9.86 1.05
N ILE A 78 3.39 -10.53 1.53
CA ILE A 78 3.53 -11.62 2.49
C ILE A 78 4.34 -12.79 1.92
N LYS A 79 4.17 -13.13 0.64
CA LYS A 79 4.94 -14.18 -0.02
C LYS A 79 6.40 -13.79 -0.23
N LEU A 80 6.67 -12.52 -0.56
CA LEU A 80 8.03 -12.03 -0.64
C LEU A 80 8.73 -12.23 0.71
N LEU A 81 8.13 -11.76 1.81
CA LEU A 81 8.73 -11.89 3.14
C LEU A 81 8.91 -13.34 3.57
N ARG A 82 7.94 -14.23 3.32
CA ARG A 82 8.09 -15.67 3.61
C ARG A 82 9.23 -16.30 2.81
N ASP A 83 9.36 -15.98 1.52
CA ASP A 83 10.45 -16.52 0.69
C ASP A 83 11.82 -15.94 1.11
N LEU A 84 11.86 -14.68 1.55
CA LEU A 84 13.06 -14.07 2.15
C LEU A 84 13.43 -14.75 3.48
N GLN A 85 12.46 -15.06 4.34
CA GLN A 85 12.69 -15.75 5.62
C GLN A 85 13.27 -17.15 5.40
N ILE A 86 12.72 -17.94 4.47
CA ILE A 86 13.24 -19.27 4.13
C ILE A 86 14.67 -19.21 3.60
N ASN A 87 15.04 -18.10 2.94
CA ASN A 87 16.34 -17.93 2.30
C ASN A 87 17.15 -16.79 2.96
N SER A 88 17.00 -16.63 4.29
CA SER A 88 17.60 -15.53 5.09
C SER A 88 19.12 -15.44 4.93
N THR A 89 19.77 -16.58 4.75
CA THR A 89 21.23 -16.71 4.49
C THR A 89 21.70 -15.99 3.23
N LEU A 90 20.78 -15.63 2.32
CA LEU A 90 21.10 -14.86 1.13
C LEU A 90 21.07 -13.34 1.36
N LEU A 91 20.59 -12.88 2.52
CA LEU A 91 20.43 -11.46 2.86
C LEU A 91 21.64 -10.96 3.65
N THR A 92 22.80 -10.97 2.99
CA THR A 92 24.07 -10.57 3.62
C THR A 92 24.43 -9.13 3.31
N ARG A 93 25.21 -8.52 4.20
CA ARG A 93 25.79 -7.19 3.99
C ARG A 93 26.62 -7.14 2.71
N GLU A 94 27.43 -8.17 2.46
CA GLU A 94 28.24 -8.30 1.25
C GLU A 94 27.39 -8.18 -0.02
N LYS A 95 26.27 -8.91 -0.09
CA LYS A 95 25.37 -8.87 -1.24
C LYS A 95 24.66 -7.53 -1.38
N HIS A 96 24.28 -6.91 -0.27
CA HIS A 96 23.70 -5.57 -0.30
C HIS A 96 24.71 -4.53 -0.81
N LEU A 97 25.97 -4.59 -0.34
CA LEU A 97 27.03 -3.69 -0.80
C LEU A 97 27.37 -3.88 -2.27
N ALA A 98 27.27 -5.11 -2.79
CA ALA A 98 27.47 -5.40 -4.21
C ALA A 98 26.46 -4.70 -5.14
N LEU A 99 25.34 -4.17 -4.61
CA LEU A 99 24.38 -3.35 -5.35
C LEU A 99 24.84 -1.88 -5.49
N TYR A 100 25.85 -1.46 -4.72
CA TYR A 100 26.39 -0.11 -4.75
C TYR A 100 27.68 -0.08 -5.59
N SER A 101 27.95 1.08 -6.20
CA SER A 101 29.31 1.36 -6.69
C SER A 101 30.28 1.47 -5.51
N LYS A 102 31.56 1.18 -5.73
CA LYS A 102 32.60 1.22 -4.68
C LYS A 102 32.63 2.55 -3.92
N ASP A 103 32.44 3.67 -4.63
CA ASP A 103 32.45 5.01 -4.04
C ASP A 103 31.23 5.27 -3.13
N MET A 104 30.17 4.47 -3.27
CA MET A 104 28.93 4.56 -2.50
C MET A 104 28.83 3.50 -1.39
N HIS A 105 29.87 2.70 -1.16
CA HIS A 105 29.86 1.67 -0.11
C HIS A 105 29.58 2.24 1.28
N ALA A 106 30.06 3.44 1.60
CA ALA A 106 29.76 4.09 2.89
C ALA A 106 28.25 4.26 3.10
N LEU A 107 27.51 4.61 2.03
CA LEU A 107 26.06 4.71 2.05
C LEU A 107 25.40 3.33 2.16
N GLY A 108 25.90 2.32 1.44
CA GLY A 108 25.40 0.95 1.55
C GLY A 108 25.62 0.33 2.94
N HIS A 109 26.75 0.63 3.61
CA HIS A 109 27.00 0.21 4.99
C HIS A 109 25.97 0.82 5.94
N ASN A 110 25.75 2.13 5.83
CA ASN A 110 24.78 2.86 6.64
C ASN A 110 23.35 2.34 6.40
N ALA A 111 22.96 2.16 5.13
CA ALA A 111 21.66 1.60 4.77
C ALA A 111 21.45 0.21 5.39
N PHE A 112 22.45 -0.67 5.31
CA PHE A 112 22.36 -1.99 5.94
C PHE A 112 22.29 -1.89 7.47
N ASP A 113 23.05 -0.99 8.11
CA ASP A 113 22.99 -0.78 9.55
C ASP A 113 21.60 -0.31 10.02
N ILE A 114 20.96 0.58 9.25
CA ILE A 114 19.59 1.04 9.52
C ILE A 114 18.59 -0.12 9.41
N LEU A 115 18.75 -0.98 8.41
CA LEU A 115 17.82 -2.05 8.10
C LEU A 115 17.97 -3.28 9.01
N ALA A 116 19.22 -3.71 9.23
CA ALA A 116 19.57 -4.95 9.91
C ALA A 116 19.97 -4.72 11.37
N GLY A 117 20.51 -3.54 11.70
CA GLY A 117 21.21 -3.28 12.95
C GLY A 117 22.71 -3.13 12.74
N LYS A 118 23.33 -2.34 13.61
CA LYS A 118 24.74 -1.98 13.53
C LYS A 118 25.64 -3.22 13.63
N ASP A 119 26.69 -3.25 12.81
CA ASP A 119 27.76 -4.26 12.82
C ASP A 119 27.32 -5.70 12.50
N LEU A 120 26.07 -5.91 12.03
CA LEU A 120 25.60 -7.23 11.58
C LEU A 120 26.01 -7.51 10.12
N ASN A 121 26.34 -8.77 9.83
CA ASN A 121 26.70 -9.21 8.46
C ASN A 121 25.56 -9.92 7.72
N VAL A 122 24.50 -10.30 8.44
CA VAL A 122 23.32 -10.98 7.90
C VAL A 122 22.08 -10.27 8.43
N PHE A 123 21.07 -10.11 7.57
CA PHE A 123 19.80 -9.51 7.95
C PHE A 123 19.09 -10.39 9.01
N PRO A 124 18.61 -9.83 10.13
CA PRO A 124 18.05 -10.64 11.21
C PRO A 124 16.73 -11.31 10.83
N GLU A 125 16.62 -12.61 11.08
CA GLU A 125 15.36 -13.35 10.92
C GLU A 125 14.24 -12.80 11.80
N LYS A 126 14.60 -12.30 12.99
CA LYS A 126 13.65 -11.65 13.91
C LYS A 126 12.98 -10.41 13.28
N THR A 127 13.69 -9.66 12.44
CA THR A 127 13.11 -8.51 11.74
C THR A 127 12.05 -8.96 10.71
N LEU A 128 12.34 -10.04 9.97
CA LEU A 128 11.38 -10.67 9.05
C LEU A 128 10.15 -11.20 9.80
N GLU A 129 10.36 -11.85 10.95
CA GLU A 129 9.28 -12.37 11.79
C GLU A 129 8.35 -11.26 12.29
N ILE A 130 8.91 -10.17 12.79
CA ILE A 130 8.12 -9.02 13.27
C ILE A 130 7.29 -8.43 12.13
N ASP A 131 7.89 -8.22 10.95
CA ASP A 131 7.17 -7.67 9.80
C ASP A 131 6.06 -8.63 9.31
N LEU A 132 6.33 -9.94 9.27
CA LEU A 132 5.32 -10.95 8.95
C LEU A 132 4.16 -10.94 9.96
N GLN A 133 4.45 -10.83 11.25
CA GLN A 133 3.42 -10.72 12.29
C GLN A 133 2.56 -9.46 12.12
N GLN A 134 3.15 -8.34 11.67
CA GLN A 134 2.38 -7.13 11.33
C GLN A 134 1.43 -7.38 10.15
N LEU A 135 1.89 -8.04 9.08
CA LEU A 135 1.03 -8.41 7.95
C LEU A 135 -0.11 -9.35 8.35
N GLU A 136 0.17 -10.35 9.19
CA GLU A 136 -0.86 -11.28 9.68
C GLU A 136 -1.90 -10.59 10.58
N LYS A 137 -1.50 -9.59 11.37
CA LYS A 137 -2.44 -8.76 12.14
C LYS A 137 -3.38 -7.98 11.23
N ILE A 138 -2.87 -7.36 10.16
CA ILE A 138 -3.69 -6.67 9.15
C ILE A 138 -4.65 -7.68 8.49
N LYS A 139 -4.13 -8.86 8.13
CA LYS A 139 -4.93 -9.93 7.51
C LYS A 139 -6.08 -10.32 8.44
N ALA A 140 -5.81 -10.60 9.71
CA ALA A 140 -6.81 -10.96 10.68
C ALA A 140 -7.87 -9.85 10.88
N LEU A 141 -7.46 -8.59 10.94
CA LEU A 141 -8.35 -7.45 11.15
C LEU A 141 -9.37 -7.28 10.01
N HIS A 142 -8.96 -7.46 8.76
CA HIS A 142 -9.82 -7.17 7.61
C HIS A 142 -10.42 -8.41 6.94
N LYS A 143 -9.93 -9.61 7.23
CA LYS A 143 -10.33 -10.84 6.53
C LYS A 143 -11.85 -11.07 6.55
N GLU A 144 -12.47 -11.01 7.73
CA GLU A 144 -13.89 -11.31 7.85
C GLU A 144 -14.74 -10.32 7.07
N PHE A 145 -14.45 -9.02 7.19
CA PHE A 145 -15.18 -7.99 6.46
C PHE A 145 -14.99 -8.13 4.94
N ILE A 146 -13.76 -8.36 4.48
CA ILE A 146 -13.49 -8.48 3.04
C ILE A 146 -14.19 -9.71 2.45
N ASP A 147 -14.00 -10.88 3.06
CA ASP A 147 -14.55 -12.12 2.51
C ASP A 147 -16.09 -12.10 2.55
N ARG A 148 -16.69 -11.64 3.65
CA ARG A 148 -18.15 -11.75 3.82
C ARG A 148 -18.92 -10.56 3.28
N ARG A 149 -18.41 -9.32 3.39
CA ARG A 149 -19.14 -8.11 2.95
C ARG A 149 -18.77 -7.67 1.54
N ILE A 150 -17.50 -7.74 1.17
CA ILE A 150 -17.05 -7.28 -0.15
C ILE A 150 -17.16 -8.41 -1.18
N ALA A 151 -16.68 -9.61 -0.87
CA ALA A 151 -16.67 -10.70 -1.84
C ALA A 151 -18.00 -11.48 -1.91
N HIS A 152 -18.63 -11.80 -0.77
CA HIS A 152 -19.86 -12.62 -0.74
C HIS A 152 -21.17 -11.84 -0.49
N TYR A 153 -21.10 -10.57 -0.11
CA TYR A 153 -22.25 -9.70 0.18
C TYR A 153 -23.27 -10.29 1.18
N GLU A 154 -22.77 -10.92 2.24
CA GLU A 154 -23.59 -11.47 3.33
C GLU A 154 -24.32 -10.38 4.13
N LYS A 155 -25.38 -10.74 4.87
CA LYS A 155 -26.21 -9.78 5.62
C LYS A 155 -25.41 -8.99 6.65
N VAL A 156 -25.68 -7.69 6.75
CA VAL A 156 -24.94 -6.73 7.61
C VAL A 156 -24.90 -7.15 9.07
N SER A 157 -26.00 -7.70 9.59
CA SER A 157 -26.15 -8.12 10.99
C SER A 157 -25.22 -9.24 11.42
N GLU A 158 -24.57 -9.91 10.46
CA GLU A 158 -23.78 -11.10 10.70
C GLU A 158 -22.28 -10.88 10.56
N VAL A 159 -21.81 -9.69 10.13
CA VAL A 159 -20.38 -9.43 9.87
C VAL A 159 -19.81 -8.33 10.78
N GLN A 160 -18.61 -8.57 11.32
CA GLN A 160 -17.86 -7.55 12.07
C GLN A 160 -17.62 -6.30 11.22
N SER A 161 -17.74 -5.11 11.83
CA SER A 161 -17.53 -3.84 11.13
C SER A 161 -16.08 -3.70 10.63
N LEU A 162 -15.91 -3.04 9.48
CA LEU A 162 -14.61 -2.70 8.88
C LEU A 162 -13.65 -1.91 9.81
N GLY A 163 -14.18 -1.33 10.88
CA GLY A 163 -13.47 -0.39 11.73
C GLY A 163 -13.53 1.04 11.16
N THR A 164 -12.53 1.86 11.47
CA THR A 164 -12.48 3.28 11.07
C THR A 164 -11.62 3.47 9.82
N PHE A 165 -11.71 4.63 9.16
CA PHE A 165 -10.76 5.02 8.10
C PHE A 165 -9.30 4.97 8.59
N GLN A 166 -9.07 5.29 9.87
CA GLN A 166 -7.74 5.18 10.48
C GLN A 166 -7.18 3.76 10.39
N ASN A 167 -8.01 2.72 10.54
CA ASN A 167 -7.54 1.34 10.42
C ASN A 167 -7.05 1.03 8.99
N LEU A 168 -7.68 1.61 7.96
CA LEU A 168 -7.22 1.49 6.57
C LEU A 168 -5.92 2.24 6.35
N ASP A 169 -5.82 3.47 6.88
CA ASP A 169 -4.61 4.30 6.79
C ASP A 169 -3.41 3.63 7.44
N ASP A 170 -3.61 3.06 8.64
CA ASP A 170 -2.59 2.33 9.38
C ASP A 170 -2.15 1.07 8.61
N ALA A 171 -3.09 0.32 8.04
CA ALA A 171 -2.78 -0.85 7.22
C ALA A 171 -1.93 -0.49 5.99
N ILE A 172 -2.30 0.57 5.26
CA ILE A 172 -1.55 1.05 4.10
C ILE A 172 -0.16 1.53 4.51
N SER A 173 -0.06 2.25 5.63
CA SER A 173 1.22 2.75 6.16
C SER A 173 2.16 1.61 6.54
N ILE A 174 1.64 0.55 7.17
CA ILE A 174 2.42 -0.64 7.49
C ILE A 174 2.89 -1.34 6.22
N LEU A 175 2.01 -1.54 5.22
CA LEU A 175 2.39 -2.14 3.94
C LEU A 175 3.47 -1.33 3.23
N GLU A 176 3.34 0.00 3.18
CA GLU A 176 4.34 0.90 2.59
C GLU A 176 5.69 0.79 3.33
N ASN A 177 5.70 0.89 4.66
CA ASN A 177 6.93 0.85 5.45
C ASN A 177 7.67 -0.49 5.29
N ILE A 178 6.94 -1.60 5.35
CA ILE A 178 7.50 -2.93 5.11
C ILE A 178 8.06 -3.00 3.69
N PHE A 179 7.30 -2.58 2.69
CA PHE A 179 7.76 -2.62 1.30
C PHE A 179 9.02 -1.79 1.07
N GLN A 180 9.06 -0.54 1.54
CA GLN A 180 10.21 0.34 1.37
C GLN A 180 11.49 -0.25 1.98
N LYS A 181 11.37 -0.91 3.15
CA LYS A 181 12.47 -1.61 3.82
C LYS A 181 13.08 -2.69 2.92
N TYR A 182 12.24 -3.61 2.42
CA TYR A 182 12.73 -4.72 1.59
C TYR A 182 13.10 -4.28 0.18
N PHE A 183 12.48 -3.23 -0.35
CA PHE A 183 12.88 -2.61 -1.61
C PHE A 183 14.30 -2.05 -1.51
N LEU A 184 14.62 -1.29 -0.45
CA LEU A 184 15.98 -0.78 -0.21
C LEU A 184 16.98 -1.93 -0.04
N LEU A 185 16.63 -2.94 0.77
CA LEU A 185 17.50 -4.10 1.01
C LEU A 185 17.90 -4.81 -0.30
N LEU A 186 16.93 -5.01 -1.19
CA LEU A 186 17.10 -5.81 -2.41
C LEU A 186 17.61 -5.04 -3.62
N THR A 187 17.44 -3.71 -3.64
CA THR A 187 17.70 -2.89 -4.85
C THR A 187 18.67 -1.73 -4.63
N ALA A 188 19.16 -1.53 -3.40
CA ALA A 188 19.98 -0.36 -3.02
C ALA A 188 19.33 1.01 -3.31
N SER A 189 18.02 1.01 -3.58
CA SER A 189 17.27 2.20 -3.95
C SER A 189 16.24 2.51 -2.87
N SER A 190 16.22 3.75 -2.39
CA SER A 190 15.10 4.24 -1.60
C SER A 190 13.98 4.69 -2.56
N THR A 191 12.72 4.53 -2.15
CA THR A 191 11.57 4.99 -2.92
C THR A 191 10.57 5.65 -1.99
N LYS A 192 10.09 6.84 -2.37
CA LYS A 192 8.82 7.35 -1.85
C LYS A 192 7.72 6.79 -2.73
N LEU A 193 6.70 6.16 -2.16
CA LEU A 193 5.62 5.57 -2.97
C LEU A 193 4.58 6.58 -3.36
N LEU A 194 4.34 7.60 -2.53
CA LEU A 194 3.55 8.76 -2.91
C LEU A 194 4.41 9.66 -3.82
N PRO A 195 4.09 9.78 -5.13
CA PRO A 195 4.75 10.77 -5.96
C PRO A 195 4.30 12.17 -5.55
N ILE A 196 5.19 13.14 -5.72
CA ILE A 196 4.81 14.56 -5.64
C ILE A 196 3.92 14.83 -6.86
N PRO A 197 2.66 15.28 -6.69
CA PRO A 197 1.81 15.63 -7.81
C PRO A 197 2.50 16.66 -8.72
N GLN A 198 2.59 16.38 -10.01
CA GLN A 198 3.21 17.29 -10.99
C GLN A 198 2.26 18.39 -11.48
N TYR A 199 0.99 18.30 -11.09
CA TYR A 199 -0.06 19.26 -11.41
C TYR A 199 -1.00 19.40 -10.21
N ASP A 200 -1.76 20.50 -10.19
CA ASP A 200 -2.82 20.71 -9.20
C ASP A 200 -4.03 19.82 -9.52
N TRP A 201 -4.00 18.57 -9.05
CA TRP A 201 -5.10 17.62 -9.21
C TRP A 201 -6.38 18.08 -8.49
N THR A 202 -6.27 18.98 -7.50
CA THR A 202 -7.43 19.53 -6.78
C THR A 202 -8.13 20.65 -7.55
N SER A 203 -7.56 21.12 -8.66
CA SER A 203 -8.12 22.20 -9.47
C SER A 203 -9.56 21.93 -9.91
N ILE A 204 -9.96 20.66 -10.07
CA ILE A 204 -11.33 20.28 -10.39
C ILE A 204 -12.34 20.76 -9.34
N PHE A 205 -11.97 20.79 -8.05
CA PHE A 205 -12.86 21.21 -6.96
C PHE A 205 -13.04 22.72 -6.87
N LYS A 206 -12.24 23.50 -7.61
CA LYS A 206 -12.31 24.96 -7.65
C LYS A 206 -13.30 25.49 -8.68
N GLN A 207 -13.89 24.61 -9.49
CA GLN A 207 -14.83 24.93 -10.55
C GLN A 207 -16.24 24.54 -10.16
N SER A 208 -17.25 25.24 -10.69
CA SER A 208 -18.64 24.76 -10.62
C SER A 208 -18.79 23.56 -11.55
N TRP A 209 -19.13 22.39 -11.01
CA TRP A 209 -19.25 21.15 -11.80
C TRP A 209 -20.49 21.14 -12.68
N LEU A 210 -21.49 21.96 -12.34
CA LEU A 210 -22.59 22.29 -13.21
C LEU A 210 -22.39 23.73 -13.70
N PRO A 211 -22.16 23.97 -15.00
CA PRO A 211 -22.46 25.29 -15.56
C PRO A 211 -23.96 25.55 -15.39
N ASN A 212 -24.40 26.81 -15.44
CA ASN A 212 -25.84 27.11 -15.53
C ASN A 212 -26.40 26.47 -16.81
N ILE A 213 -26.81 25.20 -16.73
CA ILE A 213 -27.45 24.48 -17.82
C ILE A 213 -28.85 25.05 -17.90
N THR A 214 -29.06 25.99 -18.82
CA THR A 214 -30.40 26.36 -19.28
C THR A 214 -31.11 25.08 -19.72
N LYS A 215 -32.29 24.84 -19.15
CA LYS A 215 -33.23 23.72 -19.35
C LYS A 215 -33.47 23.27 -20.80
N GLU A 216 -32.52 22.60 -21.44
CA GLU A 216 -32.73 21.98 -22.76
C GLU A 216 -32.42 20.47 -22.80
N MET A 217 -32.14 19.83 -21.66
CA MET A 217 -31.90 18.38 -21.60
C MET A 217 -32.97 17.62 -20.80
N GLU A 218 -34.21 18.11 -20.77
CA GLU A 218 -35.38 17.36 -20.25
C GLU A 218 -36.16 16.63 -21.36
N GLN A 219 -35.63 16.54 -22.58
CA GLN A 219 -36.21 15.71 -23.64
C GLN A 219 -35.16 14.74 -24.15
N ASP A 220 -34.97 13.65 -23.42
CA ASP A 220 -34.69 12.32 -23.97
C ASP A 220 -34.46 11.36 -22.78
N GLU A 221 -35.54 10.91 -22.15
CA GLU A 221 -35.70 9.57 -21.55
C GLU A 221 -37.19 9.22 -21.38
#